data_AF-A0A1M3PIU6-F1
#
_entry.id   AF-A0A1M3PIU6-F1
#
_cell.length_a   1.000
_cell.length_b   1.000
_cell.length_c   1.000
_cell.angle_alpha   90.00
_cell.angle_beta   90.00
_cell.angle_gamma   90.00
#
_symmetry.space_group_name_H-M   'P 1'
#
loop_
_entity.id
_entity.type
_entity.pdbx_description
1 polymer ?
#
loop_
_entity_poly.entity_id
_entity_poly.type
_entity_poly.pdbx_seq_one_letter_code
_entity_poly.pdbx_strand_id
1 'polypeptide(L)'
;MDRASQASDRGSISGYDAEGLAYFYGCEPEQVDAIVAAMTDKGMIADGRFSSWEKRQPKREDGAAERAREWRERKRTQANASATTDKDTDTEPSEDARAPEEDPDFERFWDAYPNKTGRPSAEKAFSKAILRASLDEIIAGVAAYAAKTDDRQWCSPVKWLSDDRWKDQPAKPPDKRPPKPNGLSHLQKTQTREEYLRQERERAERSWR
;
A
#
# COMPACT_ATOMS: atom_id res chain seq x y z
N MET A 1 7.13 25.21 -11.38
CA MET A 1 7.55 23.80 -11.29
C MET A 1 8.95 23.79 -10.69
N ASP A 2 9.06 23.39 -9.43
CA ASP A 2 10.22 23.74 -8.59
C ASP A 2 11.49 22.94 -8.93
N ARG A 3 12.57 23.65 -9.24
CA ARG A 3 13.88 23.12 -9.68
C ARG A 3 14.59 22.29 -8.61
N ALA A 4 14.20 22.41 -7.34
CA ALA A 4 14.79 21.63 -6.25
C ALA A 4 14.58 20.11 -6.41
N SER A 5 13.55 19.70 -7.16
CA SER A 5 13.27 18.28 -7.43
C SER A 5 14.19 17.66 -8.51
N GLN A 6 14.79 18.48 -9.38
CA GLN A 6 15.60 18.07 -10.53
C GLN A 6 17.11 18.37 -10.37
N ALA A 7 17.50 19.14 -9.36
CA ALA A 7 18.90 19.45 -9.11
C ALA A 7 19.67 18.21 -8.60
N SER A 8 20.80 17.92 -9.26
CA SER A 8 21.77 16.90 -8.83
C SER A 8 22.31 17.18 -7.42
N ASP A 9 22.37 18.47 -7.04
CA ASP A 9 22.82 18.93 -5.73
C ASP A 9 21.64 19.14 -4.77
N ARG A 10 21.18 18.04 -4.17
CA ARG A 10 20.07 18.06 -3.22
C ARG A 10 20.46 18.71 -1.90
N GLY A 11 19.59 19.58 -1.39
CA GLY A 11 19.77 20.28 -0.11
C GLY A 11 20.34 21.69 -0.26
N SER A 12 20.71 22.10 -1.48
CA SER A 12 20.98 23.49 -1.81
C SER A 12 19.67 24.23 -2.11
N ILE A 13 19.58 25.48 -1.65
CA ILE A 13 18.54 26.44 -2.01
C ILE A 13 19.08 27.55 -2.92
N SER A 14 20.32 27.43 -3.41
CA SER A 14 20.93 28.44 -4.29
C SER A 14 20.08 28.65 -5.55
N GLY A 15 19.64 29.89 -5.80
CA GLY A 15 18.81 30.23 -6.95
C GLY A 15 17.35 29.78 -6.81
N TYR A 16 16.81 29.73 -5.58
CA TYR A 16 15.37 29.55 -5.38
C TYR A 16 14.58 30.71 -6.00
N ASP A 17 13.38 30.40 -6.48
CA ASP A 17 12.49 31.35 -7.14
C ASP A 17 11.43 31.85 -6.14
N ALA A 18 11.65 33.03 -5.56
CA ALA A 18 10.75 33.61 -4.57
C ALA A 18 9.34 33.83 -5.12
N GLU A 19 9.23 34.30 -6.37
CA GLU A 19 7.97 34.54 -7.07
C GLU A 19 7.20 33.24 -7.32
N GLY A 20 7.90 32.20 -7.77
CA GLY A 20 7.31 30.88 -7.99
C GLY A 20 6.81 30.23 -6.71
N LEU A 21 7.57 30.36 -5.61
CA LEU A 21 7.18 29.85 -4.29
C LEU A 21 6.01 30.66 -3.71
N ALA A 22 6.03 31.98 -3.87
CA ALA A 22 4.97 32.90 -3.46
C ALA A 22 3.64 32.54 -4.14
N TYR A 23 3.67 32.36 -5.46
CA TYR A 23 2.52 31.90 -6.23
C TYR A 23 2.01 30.55 -5.74
N PHE A 24 2.89 29.58 -5.50
CA PHE A 24 2.51 28.23 -5.07
C PHE A 24 1.88 28.21 -3.67
N TYR A 25 2.43 28.98 -2.74
CA TYR A 25 1.95 29.04 -1.35
C TYR A 25 0.86 30.08 -1.13
N GLY A 26 0.53 30.88 -2.14
CA GLY A 26 -0.45 31.96 -2.04
C GLY A 26 -0.03 33.06 -1.07
N CYS A 27 1.26 33.38 -1.03
CA CYS A 27 1.84 34.42 -0.19
C CYS A 27 2.61 35.44 -1.03
N GLU A 28 3.02 36.55 -0.44
CA GLU A 28 3.84 37.55 -1.14
C GLU A 28 5.30 37.07 -1.25
N PRO A 29 6.03 37.41 -2.34
CA PRO A 29 7.43 37.03 -2.53
C PRO A 29 8.35 37.53 -1.41
N GLU A 30 8.06 38.70 -0.83
CA GLU A 30 8.81 39.22 0.32
C GLU A 30 8.64 38.34 1.57
N GLN A 31 7.50 37.64 1.70
CA GLN A 31 7.30 36.71 2.81
C GLN A 31 8.15 35.45 2.64
N VAL A 32 8.36 35.00 1.40
CA VAL A 32 9.26 33.88 1.09
C VAL A 32 10.69 34.26 1.47
N ASP A 33 11.14 35.46 1.08
CA ASP A 33 12.47 35.96 1.43
C ASP A 33 12.64 36.15 2.94
N ALA A 34 11.63 36.68 3.62
CA ALA A 34 11.64 36.81 5.08
C ALA A 34 11.74 35.45 5.78
N ILE A 35 11.09 34.41 5.24
CA ILE A 35 11.20 33.04 5.77
C ILE A 35 12.61 32.50 5.56
N VAL A 36 13.19 32.65 4.37
CA VAL A 36 14.56 32.19 4.07
C VAL A 36 15.59 32.92 4.94
N ALA A 37 15.44 34.23 5.12
CA ALA A 37 16.27 35.02 6.02
C ALA A 37 16.14 34.52 7.47
N ALA A 38 14.92 34.33 7.98
CA ALA A 38 14.69 33.82 9.33
C ALA A 38 15.26 32.40 9.54
N MET A 39 15.24 31.55 8.51
CA MET A 39 15.85 30.23 8.55
C MET A 39 17.38 30.29 8.54
N THR A 40 17.95 31.30 7.88
CA THR A 40 19.39 31.58 7.88
C THR A 40 19.85 32.08 9.25
N ASP A 41 19.13 33.04 9.83
CA ASP A 41 19.39 33.57 11.19
C ASP A 41 19.30 32.48 12.26
N LYS A 42 18.38 31.53 12.10
CA LYS A 42 18.25 30.36 12.98
C LYS A 42 19.31 29.28 12.75
N GLY A 43 20.23 29.46 11.79
CA GLY A 43 21.27 28.49 11.44
C GLY A 43 20.73 27.20 10.80
N MET A 44 19.48 27.21 10.32
CA MET A 44 18.89 26.08 9.59
C MET A 44 19.40 26.03 8.15
N ILE A 45 19.73 27.21 7.60
CA ILE A 45 20.35 27.38 6.30
C ILE A 45 21.70 28.09 6.52
N ALA A 46 22.77 27.52 5.98
CA ALA A 46 24.11 28.09 5.98
C ALA A 46 24.71 27.91 4.58
N ASP A 47 25.36 28.96 4.06
CA ASP A 47 25.97 28.95 2.72
C ASP A 47 25.00 28.50 1.60
N GLY A 48 23.73 28.90 1.71
CA GLY A 48 22.68 28.52 0.75
C GLY A 48 22.29 27.03 0.81
N ARG A 49 22.59 26.33 1.91
CA ARG A 49 22.33 24.90 2.09
C ARG A 49 21.72 24.59 3.46
N PHE A 50 20.89 23.56 3.54
CA PHE A 50 20.35 23.11 4.83
C PHE A 50 21.43 22.46 5.71
N SER A 51 21.68 23.01 6.90
CA SER A 51 22.80 22.64 7.79
C SER A 51 22.74 21.20 8.34
N SER A 52 21.55 20.59 8.40
CA SER A 52 21.35 19.22 8.88
C SER A 52 20.96 18.24 7.75
N TRP A 53 21.06 18.67 6.49
CA TRP A 53 20.62 17.88 5.34
C TRP A 53 21.33 16.54 5.25
N GLU A 54 22.67 16.54 5.27
CA GLU A 54 23.47 15.32 5.10
C GLU A 54 23.32 14.33 6.25
N LYS A 55 23.08 14.81 7.48
CA LYS A 55 22.85 13.95 8.65
C LYS A 55 21.48 13.27 8.61
N ARG A 56 20.51 13.88 7.93
CA ARG A 56 19.11 13.44 7.87
C ARG A 56 18.77 12.67 6.60
N GLN A 57 19.67 12.64 5.61
CA GLN A 57 19.57 11.72 4.48
C GLN A 57 20.18 10.37 4.88
N PRO A 58 19.40 9.27 4.92
CA PRO A 58 19.97 7.94 5.05
C PRO A 58 20.92 7.70 3.88
N LYS A 59 22.23 7.60 4.14
CA LYS A 59 23.19 7.09 3.16
C LYS A 59 22.87 5.62 2.92
N ARG A 60 22.07 5.32 1.89
CA ARG A 60 21.90 3.95 1.41
C ARG A 60 23.16 3.55 0.67
N GLU A 61 24.01 2.77 1.31
CA GLU A 61 25.18 2.12 0.70
C GLU A 61 24.78 0.92 -0.19
N ASP A 62 23.50 0.57 -0.26
CA ASP A 62 23.00 -0.64 -0.94
C ASP A 62 23.05 -0.61 -2.49
N GLY A 63 23.67 0.42 -3.09
CA GLY A 63 23.69 0.64 -4.54
C GLY A 63 22.29 0.74 -5.17
N ALA A 64 21.23 0.92 -4.36
CA ALA A 64 19.84 0.84 -4.81
C ALA A 64 19.49 1.96 -5.80
N ALA A 65 20.12 3.13 -5.64
CA ALA A 65 19.97 4.24 -6.57
C ALA A 65 20.57 3.91 -7.95
N GLU A 66 21.74 3.27 -7.99
CA GLU A 66 22.39 2.84 -9.23
C GLU A 66 21.61 1.71 -9.90
N ARG A 67 21.25 0.65 -9.15
CA ARG A 67 20.40 -0.43 -9.66
C ARG A 67 19.07 0.09 -10.21
N ALA A 68 18.46 1.08 -9.57
CA ALA A 68 17.24 1.71 -10.06
C ALA A 68 17.48 2.58 -11.31
N ARG A 69 18.63 3.26 -11.43
CA ARG A 69 19.02 3.99 -12.64
C ARG A 69 19.23 3.03 -13.81
N GLU A 70 20.03 1.98 -13.61
CA GLU A 70 20.27 0.92 -14.60
C GLU A 70 18.97 0.21 -15.01
N TRP A 71 18.06 -0.04 -14.07
CA TRP A 71 16.75 -0.62 -14.39
C TRP A 71 15.89 0.32 -15.24
N ARG A 72 15.84 1.62 -14.91
CA ARG A 72 15.13 2.62 -15.72
C ARG A 72 15.75 2.79 -17.10
N GLU A 73 17.08 2.74 -17.20
CA GLU A 73 17.80 2.85 -18.46
C GLU A 73 17.61 1.60 -19.34
N ARG A 74 17.70 0.40 -18.75
CA ARG A 74 17.29 -0.86 -19.41
C ARG A 74 15.85 -0.81 -19.89
N LYS A 75 14.93 -0.24 -19.09
CA LYS A 75 13.53 -0.09 -19.49
C LYS A 75 13.32 0.95 -20.58
N ARG A 76 14.15 2.00 -20.63
CA ARG A 76 14.14 3.01 -21.70
C ARG A 76 14.68 2.47 -23.02
N THR A 77 15.66 1.57 -22.96
CA THR A 77 16.34 0.99 -24.14
C THR A 77 15.71 -0.30 -24.66
N GLN A 78 14.82 -0.95 -23.88
CA GLN A 78 14.04 -2.07 -24.39
C GLN A 78 12.97 -1.54 -25.36
N ALA A 79 12.95 -2.07 -26.59
CA ALA A 79 12.11 -1.66 -27.73
C ALA A 79 10.58 -1.89 -27.56
N ASN A 80 10.08 -1.83 -26.33
CA ASN A 80 8.65 -1.81 -25.98
C ASN A 80 8.38 -0.80 -24.84
N ALA A 81 9.15 0.29 -24.80
CA ALA A 81 8.86 1.45 -23.97
C ALA A 81 7.80 2.31 -24.69
N SER A 82 6.52 1.96 -24.52
CA SER A 82 5.48 2.94 -24.68
C SER A 82 5.78 4.11 -23.74
N ALA A 83 5.99 5.28 -24.34
CA ALA A 83 6.28 6.52 -23.66
C ALA A 83 5.29 6.74 -22.51
N THR A 84 5.80 6.78 -21.28
CA THR A 84 5.07 7.36 -20.17
C THR A 84 5.32 8.86 -20.25
N THR A 85 4.59 9.52 -21.15
CA THR A 85 4.43 10.97 -21.11
C THR A 85 3.46 11.30 -19.99
N ASP A 86 3.81 12.38 -19.31
CA ASP A 86 3.09 13.07 -18.25
C ASP A 86 1.57 13.12 -18.46
N LYS A 87 0.85 13.15 -17.34
CA LYS A 87 -0.54 13.60 -17.31
C LYS A 87 -0.59 15.01 -17.89
N ASP A 88 -1.09 15.13 -19.12
CA ASP A 88 -1.88 16.27 -19.53
C ASP A 88 -3.18 15.78 -20.10
N THR A 89 -4.24 16.46 -19.68
CA THR A 89 -5.60 16.23 -20.13
C THR A 89 -5.71 16.93 -21.48
N ASP A 90 -5.67 16.17 -22.57
CA ASP A 90 -6.48 16.53 -23.73
C ASP A 90 -6.83 15.27 -24.51
N THR A 91 -8.13 15.04 -24.60
CA THR A 91 -8.74 13.99 -25.39
C THR A 91 -8.96 14.57 -26.77
N GLU A 92 -8.28 14.04 -27.78
CA GLU A 92 -8.78 14.06 -29.14
C GLU A 92 -8.61 12.64 -29.72
N PRO A 93 -9.68 12.03 -30.28
CA PRO A 93 -9.71 10.62 -30.62
C PRO A 93 -9.05 10.40 -31.98
N SER A 94 -8.00 9.59 -32.02
CA SER A 94 -7.52 9.06 -33.30
C SER A 94 -8.29 7.78 -33.63
N GLU A 95 -9.05 7.88 -34.72
CA GLU A 95 -9.86 6.84 -35.34
C GLU A 95 -9.00 5.66 -35.79
N ASP A 96 -8.76 4.71 -34.89
CA ASP A 96 -8.63 3.30 -35.26
C ASP A 96 -9.49 2.48 -34.29
N ALA A 97 -10.80 2.70 -34.43
CA ALA A 97 -11.84 1.99 -33.72
C ALA A 97 -11.92 0.54 -34.22
N ARG A 98 -10.98 -0.30 -33.79
CA ARG A 98 -11.32 -1.70 -33.54
C ARG A 98 -12.04 -1.71 -32.20
N ALA A 99 -13.32 -2.08 -32.21
CA ALA A 99 -14.13 -2.28 -31.01
C ALA A 99 -13.30 -3.01 -29.93
N PRO A 100 -13.53 -2.76 -28.63
CA PRO A 100 -12.94 -3.60 -27.59
C PRO A 100 -13.47 -5.01 -27.83
N GLU A 101 -12.68 -5.85 -28.50
CA GLU A 101 -12.91 -7.29 -28.50
C GLU A 101 -12.59 -7.69 -27.06
N GLU A 102 -13.61 -7.60 -26.20
CA GLU A 102 -13.55 -8.13 -24.84
C GLU A 102 -13.17 -9.60 -24.98
N ASP A 103 -11.99 -9.95 -24.47
CA ASP A 103 -11.50 -11.31 -24.54
C ASP A 103 -12.53 -12.21 -23.83
N PRO A 104 -13.23 -13.10 -24.56
CA PRO A 104 -14.31 -13.89 -23.99
C PRO A 104 -13.80 -14.81 -22.87
N ASP A 105 -12.51 -15.18 -22.90
CA ASP A 105 -11.89 -15.98 -21.87
C ASP A 105 -11.67 -15.15 -20.61
N PHE A 106 -11.27 -13.88 -20.75
CA PHE A 106 -11.17 -12.96 -19.64
C PHE A 106 -12.54 -12.67 -19.01
N GLU A 107 -13.58 -12.46 -19.82
CA GLU A 107 -14.93 -12.23 -19.30
C GLU A 107 -15.45 -13.43 -18.52
N ARG A 108 -15.20 -14.66 -19.00
CA ARG A 108 -15.53 -15.89 -18.24
C ARG A 108 -14.83 -15.93 -16.88
N PHE A 109 -13.56 -15.55 -16.81
CA PHE A 109 -12.84 -15.44 -15.54
C PHE A 109 -13.43 -14.32 -14.66
N TRP A 110 -13.68 -13.15 -15.25
CA TRP A 110 -14.15 -11.97 -14.56
C TRP A 110 -15.51 -12.19 -13.92
N ASP A 111 -16.39 -12.91 -14.61
CA ASP A 111 -17.72 -13.27 -14.10
C ASP A 111 -17.70 -14.31 -12.99
N ALA A 112 -16.76 -15.26 -13.03
CA ALA A 112 -16.60 -16.25 -11.97
C ALA A 112 -16.01 -15.65 -10.68
N TYR A 113 -15.28 -14.53 -10.75
CA TYR A 113 -14.49 -14.04 -9.62
C TYR A 113 -15.34 -13.30 -8.55
N PRO A 114 -15.26 -13.68 -7.25
CA PRO A 114 -16.17 -13.17 -6.22
C PRO A 114 -15.96 -11.69 -5.84
N ASN A 115 -14.75 -11.14 -6.01
CA ASN A 115 -14.43 -9.74 -5.68
C ASN A 115 -13.74 -9.04 -6.86
N LYS A 116 -14.55 -8.43 -7.74
CA LYS A 116 -14.13 -7.80 -9.00
C LYS A 116 -13.49 -6.42 -8.76
N THR A 117 -12.17 -6.38 -8.56
CA THR A 117 -11.41 -5.14 -8.32
C THR A 117 -10.27 -4.97 -9.33
N GLY A 118 -10.08 -3.74 -9.82
CA GLY A 118 -8.95 -3.38 -10.68
C GLY A 118 -8.92 -4.06 -12.05
N ARG A 119 -10.05 -4.04 -12.79
CA ARG A 119 -10.23 -4.72 -14.11
C ARG A 119 -9.04 -4.57 -15.07
N PRO A 120 -8.50 -3.36 -15.36
CA PRO A 120 -7.41 -3.20 -16.33
C PRO A 120 -6.09 -3.85 -15.89
N SER A 121 -5.88 -3.97 -14.58
CA SER A 121 -4.70 -4.67 -14.04
C SER A 121 -4.92 -6.18 -13.97
N ALA A 122 -6.17 -6.60 -13.77
CA ALA A 122 -6.55 -8.01 -13.74
C ALA A 122 -6.43 -8.63 -15.13
N GLU A 123 -6.85 -7.92 -16.17
CA GLU A 123 -6.70 -8.33 -17.58
C GLU A 123 -5.22 -8.57 -17.93
N LYS A 124 -4.34 -7.63 -17.59
CA LYS A 124 -2.88 -7.78 -17.77
C LYS A 124 -2.29 -8.96 -16.99
N ALA A 125 -2.84 -9.26 -15.81
CA ALA A 125 -2.43 -10.42 -15.03
C ALA A 125 -2.97 -11.73 -15.61
N PHE A 126 -4.16 -11.70 -16.20
CA PHE A 126 -4.84 -12.82 -16.81
C PHE A 126 -4.14 -13.26 -18.10
N SER A 127 -3.75 -12.32 -18.97
CA SER A 127 -2.95 -12.64 -20.17
C SER A 127 -1.64 -13.35 -19.80
N LYS A 128 -1.05 -13.04 -18.64
CA LYS A 128 0.14 -13.75 -18.12
C LYS A 128 -0.19 -15.08 -17.46
N ALA A 129 -1.39 -15.24 -16.92
CA ALA A 129 -1.85 -16.47 -16.29
C ALA A 129 -2.18 -17.54 -17.33
N ILE A 130 -2.85 -17.20 -18.44
CA ILE A 130 -3.14 -18.12 -19.54
C ILE A 130 -1.85 -18.71 -20.16
N LEU A 131 -0.71 -18.00 -20.08
CA LEU A 131 0.58 -18.55 -20.52
C LEU A 131 1.15 -19.63 -19.59
N ARG A 132 0.66 -19.71 -18.35
CA ARG A 132 1.16 -20.64 -17.32
C ARG A 132 0.21 -21.80 -17.02
N ALA A 133 -1.07 -21.65 -17.33
CA ALA A 133 -2.13 -22.59 -17.04
C ALA A 133 -3.26 -22.45 -18.07
N SER A 134 -4.03 -23.52 -18.27
CA SER A 134 -5.19 -23.45 -19.16
C SER A 134 -6.31 -22.61 -18.54
N LEU A 135 -7.18 -22.06 -19.40
CA LEU A 135 -8.35 -21.32 -18.95
C LEU A 135 -9.23 -22.14 -18.00
N ASP A 136 -9.44 -23.42 -18.32
CA ASP A 136 -10.26 -24.30 -17.49
C ASP A 136 -9.64 -24.54 -16.12
N GLU A 137 -8.31 -24.63 -16.02
CA GLU A 137 -7.60 -24.74 -14.74
C GLU A 137 -7.79 -23.47 -13.89
N ILE A 138 -7.67 -22.30 -14.52
CA ILE A 138 -7.87 -21.01 -13.87
C ILE A 138 -9.32 -20.88 -13.37
N ILE A 139 -10.32 -21.16 -14.22
CA ILE A 139 -11.74 -21.07 -13.86
C ILE A 139 -12.10 -22.08 -12.77
N ALA A 140 -11.60 -23.32 -12.85
CA ALA A 140 -11.79 -24.32 -11.79
C ALA A 140 -11.20 -23.85 -10.46
N GLY A 141 -10.01 -23.24 -10.49
CA GLY A 141 -9.39 -22.63 -9.32
C GLY A 141 -10.23 -21.49 -8.73
N VAL A 142 -10.81 -20.62 -9.57
CA VAL A 142 -11.71 -19.55 -9.11
C VAL A 142 -12.95 -20.13 -8.45
N ALA A 143 -13.59 -21.14 -9.05
CA ALA A 143 -14.77 -21.79 -8.48
C ALA A 143 -14.48 -22.42 -7.11
N ALA A 144 -13.36 -23.13 -6.99
CA ALA A 144 -12.91 -23.70 -5.71
C ALA A 144 -12.59 -22.61 -4.68
N TYR A 145 -11.95 -21.52 -5.12
CA TYR A 145 -11.64 -20.38 -4.26
C TYR A 145 -12.91 -19.66 -3.78
N ALA A 146 -13.89 -19.44 -4.66
CA ALA A 146 -15.19 -18.84 -4.35
C ALA A 146 -16.03 -19.70 -3.39
N ALA A 147 -15.82 -21.01 -3.36
CA ALA A 147 -16.47 -21.94 -2.43
C ALA A 147 -15.86 -21.95 -1.02
N LYS A 148 -14.84 -21.13 -0.73
CA LYS A 148 -14.22 -21.10 0.60
C LYS A 148 -15.25 -20.71 1.67
N THR A 149 -15.20 -21.39 2.81
CA THR A 149 -16.06 -21.14 3.99
C THR A 149 -15.39 -20.25 5.05
N ASP A 150 -14.20 -19.73 4.75
CA ASP A 150 -13.42 -18.88 5.64
C ASP A 150 -13.91 -17.43 5.60
N ASP A 151 -13.98 -16.78 6.76
CA ASP A 151 -14.38 -15.37 6.95
C ASP A 151 -13.28 -14.38 6.52
N ARG A 152 -12.20 -14.88 5.90
CA ARG A 152 -11.13 -14.04 5.36
C ARG A 152 -11.60 -13.27 4.14
N GLN A 153 -11.19 -11.99 4.07
CA GLN A 153 -11.39 -11.13 2.92
C GLN A 153 -10.94 -11.80 1.60
N TRP A 154 -11.71 -11.59 0.53
CA TRP A 154 -11.35 -12.01 -0.82
C TRP A 154 -10.09 -11.30 -1.31
N CYS A 155 -9.07 -12.07 -1.69
CA CYS A 155 -7.93 -11.59 -2.45
C CYS A 155 -8.38 -10.88 -3.74
N SER A 156 -7.67 -9.82 -4.15
CA SER A 156 -7.89 -9.16 -5.44
C SER A 156 -7.55 -10.11 -6.61
N PRO A 157 -8.24 -10.04 -7.76
CA PRO A 157 -8.00 -10.92 -8.90
C PRO A 157 -6.57 -10.78 -9.45
N VAL A 158 -5.98 -9.57 -9.43
CA VAL A 158 -4.59 -9.32 -9.83
C VAL A 158 -3.60 -10.17 -9.03
N LYS A 159 -3.71 -10.10 -7.70
CA LYS A 159 -2.83 -10.85 -6.79
C LYS A 159 -3.09 -12.35 -6.88
N TRP A 160 -4.35 -12.76 -6.98
CA TRP A 160 -4.72 -14.16 -7.11
C TRP A 160 -4.15 -14.79 -8.38
N LEU A 161 -4.25 -14.09 -9.52
CA LEU A 161 -3.66 -14.51 -10.79
C LEU A 161 -2.13 -14.48 -10.75
N SER A 162 -1.52 -13.44 -10.18
CA SER A 162 -0.06 -13.29 -10.16
C SER A 162 0.62 -14.38 -9.32
N ASP A 163 0.02 -14.72 -8.17
CA ASP A 163 0.54 -15.72 -7.23
C ASP A 163 0.21 -17.18 -7.64
N ASP A 164 -0.34 -17.44 -8.83
CA ASP A 164 -0.74 -18.80 -9.31
C ASP A 164 -1.74 -19.52 -8.38
N ARG A 165 -2.64 -18.78 -7.73
CA ARG A 165 -3.49 -19.34 -6.65
C ARG A 165 -4.55 -20.34 -7.10
N TRP A 166 -4.73 -20.56 -8.39
CA TRP A 166 -5.52 -21.71 -8.87
C TRP A 166 -4.86 -23.05 -8.52
N LYS A 167 -3.57 -23.05 -8.16
CA LYS A 167 -2.83 -24.23 -7.66
C LYS A 167 -2.91 -24.39 -6.14
N ASP A 168 -3.45 -23.40 -5.42
CA ASP A 168 -3.58 -23.47 -3.97
C ASP A 168 -4.62 -24.52 -3.59
N GLN A 169 -4.29 -25.39 -2.64
CA GLN A 169 -5.28 -26.27 -2.03
C GLN A 169 -6.15 -25.48 -1.03
N PRO A 170 -7.47 -25.73 -0.96
CA PRO A 170 -8.33 -25.06 0.00
C PRO A 170 -7.81 -25.30 1.42
N ALA A 171 -7.70 -24.23 2.21
CA ALA A 171 -7.23 -24.32 3.58
C ALA A 171 -8.11 -25.30 4.35
N LYS A 172 -7.50 -26.31 5.00
CA LYS A 172 -8.23 -27.22 5.89
C LYS A 172 -8.96 -26.36 6.94
N PRO A 173 -10.28 -26.52 7.16
CA PRO A 173 -10.98 -25.76 8.17
C PRO A 173 -10.23 -25.92 9.50
N PRO A 174 -10.01 -24.82 10.25
CA PRO A 174 -9.35 -24.92 11.53
C PRO A 174 -10.12 -25.91 12.39
N ASP A 175 -9.41 -26.84 13.05
CA ASP A 175 -10.05 -27.70 14.05
C ASP A 175 -10.85 -26.81 15.00
N LYS A 176 -12.12 -27.17 15.22
CA LYS A 176 -13.00 -26.41 16.12
C LYS A 176 -12.22 -26.19 17.41
N ARG A 177 -11.85 -24.94 17.69
CA ARG A 177 -11.14 -24.64 18.95
C ARG A 177 -12.02 -25.18 20.07
N PRO A 178 -11.45 -25.93 21.04
CA PRO A 178 -12.24 -26.37 22.19
C PRO A 178 -12.93 -25.14 22.78
N PRO A 179 -14.20 -25.26 23.21
CA PRO A 179 -14.93 -24.13 23.76
C PRO A 179 -14.05 -23.49 24.83
N LYS A 180 -13.75 -22.20 24.66
CA LYS A 180 -12.99 -21.46 25.67
C LYS A 180 -13.75 -21.64 26.99
N PRO A 181 -13.10 -22.09 28.09
CA PRO A 181 -13.78 -22.14 29.37
C PRO A 181 -14.34 -20.74 29.64
N ASN A 182 -15.64 -20.64 29.91
CA ASN A 182 -16.30 -19.36 30.16
C ASN A 182 -15.53 -18.66 31.29
N GLY A 183 -14.70 -17.68 30.92
CA GLY A 183 -13.90 -16.90 31.87
C GLY A 183 -14.76 -16.14 32.87
N LEU A 184 -16.06 -16.03 32.60
CA LEU A 184 -17.07 -15.37 33.41
C LEU A 184 -17.93 -16.35 34.25
N SER A 185 -17.62 -17.65 34.23
CA SER A 185 -18.36 -18.66 35.04
C SER A 185 -18.33 -18.34 36.54
N HIS A 186 -17.28 -17.69 37.02
CA HIS A 186 -17.15 -17.23 38.40
C HIS A 186 -18.04 -16.00 38.74
N LEU A 187 -18.47 -15.21 37.74
CA LEU A 187 -19.42 -14.10 37.94
C LEU A 187 -20.89 -14.57 38.01
N GLN A 188 -21.18 -15.82 37.61
CA GLN A 188 -22.54 -16.35 37.71
C GLN A 188 -22.93 -16.74 39.14
N LYS A 189 -21.97 -16.76 40.08
CA LYS A 189 -22.25 -16.92 41.50
C LYS A 189 -22.45 -15.53 42.10
N THR A 190 -23.70 -15.08 42.20
CA THR A 190 -24.03 -13.91 43.01
C THR A 190 -23.79 -14.25 44.48
N GLN A 191 -22.61 -13.92 45.01
CA GLN A 191 -22.42 -13.97 46.46
C GLN A 191 -23.32 -12.90 47.07
N THR A 192 -24.15 -13.29 48.02
CA THR A 192 -24.93 -12.32 48.79
C THR A 192 -23.98 -11.47 49.63
N ARG A 193 -24.36 -10.22 49.90
CA ARG A 193 -23.56 -9.29 50.71
C ARG A 193 -23.15 -9.88 52.06
N GLU A 194 -24.01 -10.72 52.65
CA GLU A 194 -23.73 -11.42 53.90
C GLU A 194 -22.64 -12.48 53.77
N GLU A 195 -22.64 -13.25 52.68
CA GLU A 195 -21.60 -14.24 52.39
C GLU A 195 -20.24 -13.57 52.15
N TYR A 196 -20.23 -12.44 51.44
CA TYR A 196 -19.02 -11.64 51.22
C TYR A 196 -18.43 -11.14 52.54
N LEU A 197 -19.25 -10.54 53.40
CA LEU A 197 -18.81 -10.04 54.71
C LEU A 197 -18.33 -11.15 55.65
N ARG A 198 -18.96 -12.34 55.58
CA ARG A 198 -18.50 -13.51 56.33
C ARG A 198 -17.11 -13.97 55.85
N GLN A 199 -16.90 -14.00 54.54
CA GLN A 199 -15.63 -14.41 53.94
C GLN A 199 -14.50 -13.41 54.21
N GLU A 200 -14.79 -12.11 54.19
CA GLU A 200 -13.82 -11.07 54.59
C GLU A 200 -13.43 -11.19 56.07
N ARG A 201 -14.39 -11.48 56.96
CA ARG A 201 -14.09 -11.73 58.38
C ARG A 201 -13.19 -12.95 58.57
N GLU A 202 -13.51 -14.08 57.93
CA GLU A 202 -12.67 -15.29 58.01
C GLU A 202 -11.27 -15.06 57.41
N ARG A 203 -11.17 -14.26 56.34
CA ARG A 203 -9.88 -13.94 55.71
C ARG A 203 -9.03 -13.04 56.59
N ALA A 204 -9.64 -12.04 57.23
CA ALA A 204 -8.98 -11.20 58.22
C ALA A 204 -8.55 -12.04 59.44
N GLU A 205 -9.41 -12.93 59.93
CA GLU A 205 -9.05 -13.83 61.05
C GLU A 205 -7.90 -14.78 60.70
N ARG A 206 -7.78 -15.22 59.44
CA ARG A 206 -6.63 -16.02 58.96
C ARG A 206 -5.37 -15.22 58.68
N SER A 207 -5.47 -13.92 58.36
CA SER A 207 -4.29 -13.10 58.09
C SER A 207 -3.61 -12.55 59.34
N TRP A 208 -4.24 -12.71 60.51
CA TRP A 208 -3.76 -12.23 61.81
C TRP A 208 -3.45 -13.38 62.79
N ARG A 209 -3.17 -14.59 62.27
CA ARG A 209 -2.79 -15.78 63.05
C ARG A 209 -1.40 -16.27 62.66
#